data_AF-A0A2V6SCJ9-F1
#
_entry.id   AF-A0A2V6SCJ9-F1
#
_cell.length_a   1.000
_cell.length_b   1.000
_cell.length_c   1.000
_cell.angle_alpha   90.00
_cell.angle_beta   90.00
_cell.angle_gamma   90.00
#
_symmetry.space_group_name_H-M   'P 1'
#
loop_
_entity.id
_entity.type
_entity.pdbx_description
1 polymer ?
#
loop_
_entity_poly.entity_id
_entity_poly.type
_entity_poly.pdbx_seq_one_letter_code
_entity_poly.pdbx_strand_id
1 'polypeptide(L)'
;MEAKPENTEAVIDRLVERSVQHAVFGDRRDFLKVVGAGAAAAALADVFPLQAAKALAQAKLGTPEKKDLKIGFIPITCATPIIMAEPMGFYKKYGLNAQVVKASSWAMIRDLSINKESDATHMLSPMPLAISMGIGSQEVPYVMPAVENINGQAITLANKHKGVKSAADFKGFKFGVPFDYSMHNFLLRYV
;
A
#
# COMPACT_ATOMS: atom_id res chain seq x y z
N MET A 1 -8.18 10.73 21.75
CA MET A 1 -8.57 9.80 20.67
C MET A 1 -9.37 10.61 19.66
N GLU A 2 -8.88 10.76 18.42
CA GLU A 2 -9.64 11.43 17.35
C GLU A 2 -10.86 10.58 16.99
N ALA A 3 -12.05 11.17 16.93
CA ALA A 3 -13.28 10.48 16.56
C ALA A 3 -13.16 9.83 15.17
N LYS A 4 -13.68 8.61 15.00
CA LYS A 4 -13.71 7.93 13.70
C LYS A 4 -14.60 8.74 12.74
N PRO A 5 -14.18 8.98 11.48
CA PRO A 5 -15.00 9.74 10.53
C PRO A 5 -16.29 8.96 10.23
N GLU A 6 -17.41 9.68 10.20
CA GLU A 6 -18.76 9.10 10.11
C GLU A 6 -19.16 8.72 8.68
N ASN A 7 -18.58 9.37 7.67
CA ASN A 7 -18.88 9.14 6.25
C ASN A 7 -17.65 9.41 5.35
N THR A 8 -17.76 9.12 4.05
CA THR A 8 -16.68 9.28 3.06
C THR A 8 -16.20 10.72 2.91
N GLU A 9 -17.10 11.70 2.97
CA GLU A 9 -16.76 13.12 2.88
C GLU A 9 -15.89 13.55 4.07
N ALA A 10 -16.25 13.14 5.28
CA ALA A 10 -15.48 13.38 6.49
C ALA A 10 -14.10 12.68 6.47
N VAL A 11 -13.97 11.55 5.75
CA VAL A 11 -12.67 10.91 5.50
C VAL A 11 -11.82 11.77 4.57
N ILE A 12 -12.38 12.22 3.44
CA ILE A 12 -11.68 13.05 2.45
C ILE A 12 -11.23 14.38 3.08
N ASP A 13 -12.10 15.06 3.81
CA ASP A 13 -11.77 16.30 4.50
C ASP A 13 -10.58 16.16 5.44
N ARG A 14 -10.58 15.09 6.23
CA ARG A 14 -9.49 14.79 7.16
C ARG A 14 -8.19 14.45 6.43
N LEU A 15 -8.27 13.76 5.29
CA LEU A 15 -7.10 13.46 4.46
C LEU A 15 -6.50 14.75 3.89
N VAL A 16 -7.34 15.67 3.39
CA VAL A 16 -6.89 16.99 2.90
C VAL A 16 -6.20 17.76 4.01
N GLU A 17 -6.84 17.88 5.18
CA GLU A 17 -6.25 18.56 6.34
C GLU A 17 -4.90 17.97 6.74
N ARG A 18 -4.81 16.65 6.85
CA ARG A 18 -3.56 15.96 7.21
C ARG A 18 -2.48 16.13 6.14
N SER A 19 -2.84 16.11 4.87
CA SER A 19 -1.89 16.28 3.76
C SER A 19 -1.30 17.68 3.76
N VAL A 20 -2.14 18.70 3.99
CA VAL A 20 -1.72 20.11 4.11
C VAL A 20 -0.85 20.30 5.36
N GLN A 21 -1.27 19.78 6.51
CA GLN A 21 -0.48 19.85 7.75
C GLN A 21 0.90 19.22 7.57
N HIS A 22 0.96 18.05 6.95
CA HIS A 22 2.22 17.37 6.67
C HIS A 22 3.11 18.17 5.71
N ALA A 23 2.53 18.77 4.67
CA ALA A 23 3.29 19.59 3.72
C ALA A 23 3.87 20.87 4.35
N VAL A 24 3.14 21.49 5.29
CA VAL A 24 3.54 22.78 5.89
C VAL A 24 4.43 22.60 7.12
N PHE A 25 4.15 21.62 7.97
CA PHE A 25 4.82 21.46 9.27
C PHE A 25 5.61 20.15 9.42
N GLY A 26 5.60 19.30 8.39
CA GLY A 26 6.24 17.99 8.45
C GLY A 26 5.50 17.06 9.40
N ASP A 27 6.18 16.63 10.46
CA ASP A 27 5.66 15.60 11.33
C ASP A 27 4.64 16.13 12.34
N ARG A 28 3.61 15.32 12.67
CA ARG A 28 2.53 15.73 13.60
C ARG A 28 3.08 16.16 14.97
N ARG A 29 4.20 15.56 15.38
CA ARG A 29 4.88 15.88 16.65
C ARG A 29 5.49 17.27 16.63
N ASP A 30 5.95 17.75 15.49
CA ASP A 30 6.55 19.07 15.37
C ASP A 30 5.46 20.14 15.25
N PHE A 31 4.34 19.84 14.57
CA PHE A 31 3.12 20.66 14.63
C PHE A 31 2.65 20.92 16.08
N LEU A 32 2.57 19.87 16.91
CA LEU A 32 2.15 19.98 18.31
C LEU A 32 3.17 20.70 19.21
N LYS A 33 4.46 20.69 18.85
CA LYS A 33 5.53 21.36 19.61
C LYS A 33 5.64 22.85 19.29
N VAL A 34 5.38 23.25 18.04
CA VAL A 34 5.66 24.61 17.56
C VAL A 34 4.50 25.55 17.84
N VAL A 35 3.24 25.09 17.73
CA VAL A 35 2.06 25.96 17.90
C VAL A 35 0.90 25.12 18.43
N GLY A 36 0.27 25.50 19.55
CA GLY A 36 -0.93 24.80 20.03
C GLY A 36 -1.97 24.65 18.91
N ALA A 37 -2.58 23.47 18.77
CA ALA A 37 -3.32 23.03 17.58
C ALA A 37 -4.36 24.05 17.03
N GLY A 38 -4.92 24.91 17.88
CA GLY A 38 -5.84 25.98 17.48
C GLY A 38 -5.18 27.14 16.73
N ALA A 39 -3.99 27.59 17.13
CA ALA A 39 -3.31 28.73 16.50
C ALA A 39 -2.65 28.34 15.15
N ALA A 40 -2.21 27.09 15.03
CA ALA A 40 -1.65 26.57 13.77
C ALA A 40 -2.73 26.38 12.69
N ALA A 41 -3.92 25.92 13.09
CA ALA A 41 -5.05 25.78 12.18
C ALA A 41 -5.55 27.15 11.67
N ALA A 42 -5.55 28.18 12.52
CA ALA A 42 -5.89 29.54 12.14
C ALA A 42 -4.84 30.13 11.18
N ALA A 43 -3.54 29.97 11.46
CA ALA A 43 -2.47 30.43 10.59
C ALA A 43 -2.50 29.73 9.21
N LEU A 44 -2.78 28.42 9.18
CA LEU A 44 -2.94 27.66 7.93
C LEU A 44 -4.09 28.15 7.06
N ALA A 45 -5.22 28.49 7.67
CA ALA A 45 -6.39 28.97 6.93
C ALA A 45 -6.13 30.30 6.21
N ASP A 46 -5.21 31.13 6.73
CA ASP A 46 -4.82 32.40 6.12
C ASP A 46 -3.83 32.23 4.95
N VAL A 47 -2.96 31.21 4.95
CA VAL A 47 -1.96 30.99 3.88
C VAL A 47 -2.33 29.90 2.88
N PHE A 48 -3.30 29.04 3.21
CA PHE A 48 -3.75 27.97 2.34
C PHE A 48 -5.28 27.88 2.35
N PRO A 49 -5.96 27.97 1.18
CA PRO A 49 -7.42 27.99 1.11
C PRO A 49 -7.97 26.57 1.35
N LEU A 50 -8.00 26.15 2.62
CA LEU A 50 -8.33 24.79 3.04
C LEU A 50 -9.74 24.38 2.62
N GLN A 51 -10.69 25.31 2.67
CA GLN A 51 -12.07 25.10 2.23
C GLN A 51 -12.14 24.86 0.71
N ALA A 52 -11.35 25.58 -0.08
CA ALA A 52 -11.27 25.36 -1.53
C ALA A 52 -10.59 24.02 -1.85
N ALA A 53 -9.53 23.65 -1.11
CA ALA A 53 -8.87 22.36 -1.26
C ALA A 53 -9.81 21.18 -0.92
N LYS A 54 -10.61 21.31 0.14
CA LYS A 54 -11.65 20.32 0.49
C LYS A 54 -12.72 20.23 -0.60
N ALA A 55 -13.22 21.37 -1.08
CA ALA A 55 -14.19 21.40 -2.18
C ALA A 55 -13.64 20.76 -3.47
N LEU A 56 -12.37 20.98 -3.80
CA LEU A 56 -11.69 20.32 -4.92
C LEU A 56 -11.51 18.82 -4.70
N ALA A 57 -11.16 18.38 -3.50
CA ALA A 57 -11.01 16.97 -3.18
C ALA A 57 -12.33 16.21 -3.16
N GLN A 58 -13.44 16.91 -2.88
CA GLN A 58 -14.81 16.37 -2.95
C GLN A 58 -15.41 16.47 -4.36
N ALA A 59 -14.80 17.21 -5.29
CA ALA A 59 -15.28 17.31 -6.65
C ALA A 59 -15.30 15.93 -7.31
N LYS A 60 -16.25 15.70 -8.23
CA LYS A 60 -16.31 14.46 -9.01
C LYS A 60 -14.92 14.16 -9.59
N LEU A 61 -14.48 12.92 -9.43
CA LEU A 61 -13.26 12.40 -10.06
C LEU A 61 -13.20 12.90 -11.51
N GLY A 62 -12.20 13.72 -11.79
CA GLY A 62 -11.96 14.27 -13.11
C GLY A 62 -11.50 13.19 -14.09
N THR A 63 -11.02 13.61 -15.26
CA THR A 63 -10.37 12.68 -16.18
C THR A 63 -8.98 12.32 -15.63
N PRO A 64 -8.62 11.03 -15.50
CA PRO A 64 -7.28 10.63 -15.09
C PRO A 64 -6.21 11.24 -16.00
N GLU A 65 -5.12 11.72 -15.41
CA GLU A 65 -3.97 12.30 -16.13
C GLU A 65 -3.29 11.27 -17.03
N LYS A 66 -3.32 10.00 -16.60
CA LYS A 66 -2.85 8.84 -17.36
C LYS A 66 -3.93 7.77 -17.37
N LYS A 67 -4.36 7.38 -18.57
CA LYS A 67 -5.43 6.37 -18.78
C LYS A 67 -4.86 4.97 -18.97
N ASP A 68 -3.80 4.83 -19.76
CA ASP A 68 -3.18 3.54 -20.06
C ASP A 68 -2.20 3.18 -18.94
N LEU A 69 -2.51 2.13 -18.18
CA LEU A 69 -1.70 1.69 -17.04
C LEU A 69 -1.14 0.29 -17.27
N LYS A 70 0.09 0.03 -16.85
CA LYS A 70 0.64 -1.32 -16.72
C LYS A 70 0.69 -1.74 -15.26
N ILE A 71 0.05 -2.85 -14.92
CA ILE A 71 -0.03 -3.35 -13.54
C ILE A 71 0.65 -4.71 -13.42
N GLY A 72 1.80 -4.77 -12.76
CA GLY A 72 2.53 -6.02 -12.55
C GLY A 72 1.91 -6.88 -11.45
N PHE A 73 1.80 -8.20 -11.64
CA PHE A 73 1.29 -9.10 -10.62
C PHE A 73 1.91 -10.50 -10.64
N ILE A 74 1.92 -11.15 -9.47
CA ILE A 74 2.19 -12.59 -9.33
C ILE A 74 0.87 -13.37 -9.44
N PRO A 75 0.80 -14.46 -10.24
CA PRO A 75 -0.41 -15.23 -10.49
C PRO A 75 -0.81 -16.11 -9.29
N ILE A 76 -1.23 -15.48 -8.21
CA ILE A 76 -1.78 -16.10 -7.00
C ILE A 76 -3.14 -15.48 -6.69
N THR A 77 -3.94 -16.14 -5.86
CA THR A 77 -5.32 -15.72 -5.53
C THR A 77 -5.41 -14.30 -4.96
N CYS A 78 -4.35 -13.80 -4.30
CA CYS A 78 -4.32 -12.43 -3.78
C CYS A 78 -4.51 -11.37 -4.87
N ALA A 79 -4.02 -11.63 -6.09
CA ALA A 79 -4.10 -10.71 -7.22
C ALA A 79 -5.49 -10.67 -7.89
N THR A 80 -6.47 -11.44 -7.41
CA THR A 80 -7.81 -11.51 -8.02
C THR A 80 -8.45 -10.13 -8.23
N PRO A 81 -8.41 -9.16 -7.29
CA PRO A 81 -8.97 -7.83 -7.51
C PRO A 81 -8.34 -7.11 -8.72
N ILE A 82 -7.03 -7.24 -8.91
CA ILE A 82 -6.29 -6.62 -10.01
C ILE A 82 -6.65 -7.27 -11.35
N ILE A 83 -6.68 -8.61 -11.38
CA ILE A 83 -6.91 -9.39 -12.60
C ILE A 83 -8.37 -9.26 -13.07
N MET A 84 -9.32 -9.32 -12.13
CA MET A 84 -10.75 -9.33 -12.44
C MET A 84 -11.32 -7.93 -12.71
N ALA A 85 -10.62 -6.87 -12.32
CA ALA A 85 -11.10 -5.51 -12.55
C ALA A 85 -11.31 -5.16 -14.03
N GLU A 86 -10.52 -5.71 -14.96
CA GLU A 86 -10.72 -5.49 -16.40
C GLU A 86 -11.95 -6.22 -16.96
N PRO A 87 -12.11 -7.55 -16.83
CA PRO A 87 -13.30 -8.26 -17.34
C PRO A 87 -14.60 -7.83 -16.65
N MET A 88 -14.53 -7.33 -15.41
CA MET A 88 -15.69 -6.76 -14.70
C MET A 88 -15.95 -5.29 -15.07
N GLY A 89 -15.12 -4.67 -15.90
CA GLY A 89 -15.29 -3.28 -16.36
C GLY A 89 -14.99 -2.23 -15.30
N PHE A 90 -14.34 -2.58 -14.18
CA PHE A 90 -14.03 -1.65 -13.11
C PHE A 90 -12.99 -0.60 -13.52
N TYR A 91 -11.93 -0.95 -14.28
CA TYR A 91 -10.99 0.07 -14.77
C TYR A 91 -11.69 1.07 -15.70
N LYS A 92 -12.46 0.57 -16.67
CA LYS A 92 -13.22 1.39 -17.64
C LYS A 92 -14.22 2.31 -16.95
N LYS A 93 -14.90 1.84 -15.90
CA LYS A 93 -15.81 2.65 -15.08
C LYS A 93 -15.14 3.91 -14.54
N TYR A 94 -13.84 3.86 -14.25
CA TYR A 94 -13.05 4.99 -13.76
C TYR A 94 -12.17 5.64 -14.84
N GLY A 95 -12.43 5.36 -16.12
CA GLY A 95 -11.70 5.98 -17.24
C GLY A 95 -10.27 5.46 -17.45
N LEU A 96 -9.94 4.30 -16.89
CA LEU A 96 -8.64 3.64 -16.98
C LEU A 96 -8.67 2.49 -17.99
N ASN A 97 -7.54 2.27 -18.65
CA ASN A 97 -7.24 1.14 -19.52
C ASN A 97 -6.01 0.39 -18.96
N ALA A 98 -6.25 -0.65 -18.17
CA ALA A 98 -5.18 -1.34 -17.46
C ALA A 98 -4.74 -2.62 -18.18
N GLN A 99 -3.45 -2.71 -18.48
CA GLN A 99 -2.77 -3.92 -18.92
C GLN A 99 -2.16 -4.62 -17.71
N VAL A 100 -2.69 -5.79 -17.34
CA VAL A 100 -2.10 -6.62 -16.29
C VAL A 100 -0.92 -7.44 -16.83
N VAL A 101 0.24 -7.31 -16.20
CA VAL A 101 1.51 -7.93 -16.61
C VAL A 101 1.88 -9.01 -15.61
N LYS A 102 1.91 -10.27 -16.06
CA LYS A 102 2.29 -11.40 -15.22
C LYS A 102 3.80 -11.40 -14.99
N ALA A 103 4.21 -11.43 -13.72
CA ALA A 103 5.59 -11.64 -13.30
C ALA A 103 5.83 -13.09 -12.86
N SER A 104 7.08 -13.55 -12.95
CA SER A 104 7.49 -14.90 -12.54
C SER A 104 8.05 -14.96 -11.11
N SER A 105 8.44 -13.82 -10.53
CA SER A 105 9.03 -13.75 -9.18
C SER A 105 8.80 -12.40 -8.51
N TRP A 106 8.91 -12.36 -7.18
CA TRP A 106 8.81 -11.12 -6.42
C TRP A 106 9.98 -10.16 -6.70
N ALA A 107 11.15 -10.69 -7.04
CA ALA A 107 12.27 -9.86 -7.51
C ALA A 107 11.92 -9.17 -8.83
N MET A 108 11.30 -9.88 -9.78
CA MET A 108 10.82 -9.28 -11.03
C MET A 108 9.76 -8.21 -10.77
N ILE A 109 8.82 -8.44 -9.85
CA ILE A 109 7.85 -7.41 -9.43
C ILE A 109 8.56 -6.14 -8.94
N ARG A 110 9.52 -6.30 -8.02
CA ARG A 110 10.32 -5.18 -7.49
C ARG A 110 11.01 -4.44 -8.63
N ASP A 111 11.68 -5.15 -9.53
CA ASP A 111 12.49 -4.56 -10.60
C ASP A 111 11.61 -3.86 -11.65
N LEU A 112 10.49 -4.48 -12.09
CA LEU A 112 9.49 -3.85 -12.97
C LEU A 112 8.95 -2.54 -12.39
N SER A 113 8.79 -2.50 -11.08
CA SER A 113 8.24 -1.34 -10.38
C SER A 113 9.30 -0.24 -10.24
N ILE A 114 10.50 -0.57 -9.75
CA ILE A 114 11.60 0.40 -9.55
C ILE A 114 12.05 1.02 -10.88
N ASN A 115 12.12 0.23 -11.95
CA ASN A 115 12.52 0.69 -13.27
C ASN A 115 11.41 1.44 -14.03
N LYS A 116 10.23 1.63 -13.41
CA LYS A 116 9.06 2.28 -14.03
C LYS A 116 8.58 1.58 -15.30
N GLU A 117 8.79 0.28 -15.40
CA GLU A 117 8.24 -0.58 -16.47
C GLU A 117 6.76 -0.91 -16.21
N SER A 118 6.30 -0.69 -14.98
CA SER A 118 4.91 -0.77 -14.53
C SER A 118 4.52 0.49 -13.76
N ASP A 119 3.24 0.86 -13.82
CA ASP A 119 2.64 1.99 -13.11
C ASP A 119 2.23 1.64 -11.68
N ALA A 120 1.85 0.37 -11.48
CA ALA A 120 1.54 -0.20 -10.19
C ALA A 120 1.95 -1.66 -10.16
N THR A 121 2.21 -2.20 -8.97
CA THR A 121 2.48 -3.62 -8.81
C THR A 121 1.82 -4.19 -7.56
N HIS A 122 1.32 -5.42 -7.69
CA HIS A 122 0.97 -6.25 -6.55
C HIS A 122 2.25 -6.64 -5.82
N MET A 123 2.35 -6.26 -4.56
CA MET A 123 3.53 -6.51 -3.72
C MET A 123 3.16 -7.18 -2.40
N LEU A 124 4.13 -7.90 -1.83
CA LEU A 124 4.05 -8.35 -0.44
C LEU A 124 4.14 -7.13 0.47
N SER A 125 3.31 -7.04 1.50
CA SER A 125 3.17 -5.83 2.33
C SER A 125 4.47 -5.22 2.87
N PRO A 126 5.53 -5.99 3.21
CA PRO A 126 6.79 -5.41 3.64
C PRO A 126 7.65 -4.82 2.51
N MET A 127 7.42 -5.20 1.25
CA MET A 127 8.26 -4.79 0.12
C MET A 127 8.25 -3.26 -0.11
N PRO A 128 7.10 -2.56 -0.18
CA PRO A 128 7.08 -1.11 -0.37
C PRO A 128 7.88 -0.37 0.72
N LEU A 129 7.78 -0.84 1.96
CA LEU A 129 8.51 -0.27 3.09
C LEU A 129 10.02 -0.55 2.98
N ALA A 130 10.41 -1.79 2.65
CA ALA A 130 11.82 -2.15 2.46
C ALA A 130 12.46 -1.34 1.31
N ILE A 131 11.76 -1.17 0.19
CA ILE A 131 12.21 -0.36 -0.95
C ILE A 131 12.35 1.11 -0.55
N SER A 132 11.38 1.66 0.20
CA SER A 132 11.42 3.05 0.67
C SER A 132 12.57 3.32 1.65
N MET A 133 13.11 2.29 2.30
CA MET A 133 14.27 2.37 3.19
C MET A 133 15.58 1.93 2.52
N GLY A 134 15.56 1.61 1.22
CA GLY A 134 16.75 1.13 0.50
C GLY A 134 17.26 -0.25 0.97
N ILE A 135 16.42 -1.06 1.60
CA ILE A 135 16.82 -2.39 2.11
C ILE A 135 16.50 -3.44 1.04
N GLY A 136 17.56 -4.03 0.46
CA GLY A 136 17.43 -5.05 -0.59
C GLY A 136 17.08 -4.50 -1.97
N SER A 137 17.16 -3.18 -2.16
CA SER A 137 17.05 -2.47 -3.43
C SER A 137 17.65 -1.07 -3.35
N GLN A 138 17.63 -0.34 -4.47
CA GLN A 138 17.77 1.12 -4.46
C GLN A 138 16.65 1.74 -3.62
N GLU A 139 16.94 2.84 -2.91
CA GLU A 139 15.96 3.58 -2.15
C GLU A 139 15.03 4.34 -3.09
N VAL A 140 13.74 4.01 -3.05
CA VAL A 140 12.71 4.68 -3.85
C VAL A 140 11.47 4.86 -2.99
N PRO A 141 10.92 6.09 -2.86
CA PRO A 141 9.68 6.30 -2.13
C PRO A 141 8.52 5.53 -2.76
N TYR A 142 7.84 4.70 -1.97
CA TYR A 142 6.65 3.96 -2.39
C TYR A 142 5.43 4.28 -1.54
N VAL A 143 4.25 4.19 -2.16
CA VAL A 143 2.96 4.29 -1.50
C VAL A 143 2.20 2.98 -1.69
N MET A 144 1.60 2.46 -0.61
CA MET A 144 0.71 1.30 -0.66
C MET A 144 -0.73 1.77 -0.44
N PRO A 145 -1.49 2.08 -1.52
CA PRO A 145 -2.80 2.70 -1.40
C PRO A 145 -3.89 1.74 -0.92
N ALA A 146 -3.69 0.43 -1.11
CA ALA A 146 -4.67 -0.59 -0.77
C ALA A 146 -3.99 -1.87 -0.29
N VAL A 147 -4.70 -2.60 0.58
CA VAL A 147 -4.37 -3.98 0.96
C VAL A 147 -5.37 -4.88 0.25
N GLU A 148 -4.88 -5.73 -0.65
CA GLU A 148 -5.72 -6.59 -1.50
C GLU A 148 -6.37 -7.75 -0.70
N ASN A 149 -5.66 -8.27 0.30
CA ASN A 149 -6.13 -9.33 1.18
C ASN A 149 -5.35 -9.34 2.50
N ILE A 150 -5.94 -9.91 3.55
CA ILE A 150 -5.32 -10.05 4.89
C ILE A 150 -5.10 -11.52 5.31
N ASN A 151 -5.50 -12.48 4.47
CA ASN A 151 -5.46 -13.93 4.76
C ASN A 151 -5.15 -14.75 3.49
N GLY A 152 -5.11 -16.08 3.61
CA GLY A 152 -4.94 -17.00 2.47
C GLY A 152 -3.51 -17.51 2.27
N GLN A 153 -2.63 -17.28 3.25
CA GLN A 153 -1.29 -17.86 3.30
C GLN A 153 -1.31 -19.11 4.19
N ALA A 154 -0.41 -20.06 3.92
CA ALA A 154 -0.28 -21.27 4.71
C ALA A 154 1.19 -21.67 4.87
N ILE A 155 1.51 -22.25 6.03
CA ILE A 155 2.75 -23.00 6.23
C ILE A 155 2.42 -24.45 5.94
N THR A 156 3.10 -25.05 4.96
CA THR A 156 2.87 -26.43 4.55
C THR A 156 4.12 -27.26 4.78
N LEU A 157 3.93 -28.52 5.16
CA LEU A 157 5.02 -29.48 5.35
C LEU A 157 4.80 -30.68 4.44
N ALA A 158 5.89 -31.31 4.00
CA ALA A 158 5.81 -32.58 3.30
C ALA A 158 5.17 -33.66 4.19
N ASN A 159 4.48 -34.63 3.58
CA ASN A 159 3.77 -35.71 4.28
C ASN A 159 4.64 -36.52 5.26
N LYS A 160 5.96 -36.55 5.07
CA LYS A 160 6.90 -37.19 6.01
C LYS A 160 6.97 -36.50 7.38
N HIS A 161 6.48 -35.26 7.50
CA HIS A 161 6.50 -34.46 8.73
C HIS A 161 5.13 -34.43 9.44
N LYS A 162 4.21 -35.36 9.15
CA LYS A 162 2.88 -35.46 9.79
C LYS A 162 2.90 -35.53 11.33
N GLY A 163 4.03 -35.90 11.93
CA GLY A 163 4.20 -35.95 13.38
C GLY A 163 4.41 -34.60 14.06
N VAL A 164 4.63 -33.53 13.29
CA VAL A 164 4.79 -32.17 13.82
C VAL A 164 3.44 -31.65 14.32
N LYS A 165 3.39 -31.22 15.59
CA LYS A 165 2.18 -30.74 16.26
C LYS A 165 2.27 -29.29 16.73
N SER A 166 3.48 -28.75 16.84
CA SER A 166 3.74 -27.41 17.36
C SER A 166 4.94 -26.75 16.67
N ALA A 167 5.09 -25.43 16.84
CA ALA A 167 6.25 -24.71 16.33
C ALA A 167 7.59 -25.18 16.92
N ALA A 168 7.58 -25.71 18.16
CA ALA A 168 8.79 -26.27 18.78
C ALA A 168 9.35 -27.47 18.00
N ASP A 169 8.49 -28.21 17.30
CA ASP A 169 8.88 -29.36 16.47
C ASP A 169 9.56 -28.93 15.16
N PHE A 170 9.50 -27.65 14.79
CA PHE A 170 10.19 -27.10 13.63
C PHE A 170 11.70 -26.92 13.85
N LYS A 171 12.22 -27.22 15.04
CA LYS A 171 13.65 -27.04 15.35
C LYS A 171 14.52 -27.78 14.31
N GLY A 172 15.40 -27.02 13.65
CA GLY A 172 16.32 -27.54 12.63
C GLY A 172 15.72 -27.60 11.22
N PHE A 173 14.46 -27.23 11.02
CA PHE A 173 13.86 -27.16 9.69
C PHE A 173 14.40 -25.95 8.93
N LYS A 174 14.50 -26.10 7.61
CA LYS A 174 14.78 -25.00 6.69
C LYS A 174 13.52 -24.73 5.88
N PHE A 175 12.96 -23.54 6.03
CA PHE A 175 11.76 -23.14 5.30
C PHE A 175 12.13 -22.33 4.05
N GLY A 176 11.50 -22.67 2.94
CA GLY A 176 11.49 -21.80 1.77
C GLY A 176 10.50 -20.67 1.99
N VAL A 177 10.95 -19.43 1.79
CA VAL A 177 10.10 -18.24 1.77
C VAL A 177 10.10 -17.64 0.37
N PRO A 178 8.99 -17.03 -0.07
CA PRO A 178 8.89 -16.50 -1.43
C PRO A 178 9.79 -15.27 -1.66
N PHE A 179 10.08 -14.52 -0.60
CA PHE A 179 10.95 -13.34 -0.63
C PHE A 179 11.42 -12.99 0.79
N ASP A 180 12.56 -12.31 0.92
CA ASP A 180 13.11 -11.94 2.24
C ASP A 180 12.22 -10.94 2.97
N TYR A 181 11.72 -9.93 2.26
CA TYR A 181 10.78 -8.93 2.78
C TYR A 181 9.33 -9.36 2.51
N SER A 182 8.94 -10.49 3.09
CA SER A 182 7.59 -11.08 2.92
C SER A 182 6.87 -11.27 4.24
N MET A 183 5.53 -11.19 4.19
CA MET A 183 4.70 -11.58 5.34
C MET A 183 4.92 -13.05 5.72
N HIS A 184 5.22 -13.93 4.76
CA HIS A 184 5.53 -15.34 5.00
C HIS A 184 6.75 -15.52 5.90
N ASN A 185 7.81 -14.78 5.62
CA ASN A 185 9.03 -14.79 6.43
C ASN A 185 8.76 -14.26 7.85
N PHE A 186 7.95 -13.21 7.97
CA PHE A 186 7.60 -12.65 9.27
C PHE A 186 6.67 -13.56 10.08
N LEU A 187 5.70 -14.19 9.44
CA LEU A 187 4.82 -15.18 10.09
C LEU A 187 5.63 -16.36 10.63
N LEU A 188 6.62 -16.87 9.87
CA LEU A 188 7.49 -17.95 10.33
C LEU A 188 8.38 -17.57 11.53
N ARG A 189 8.69 -16.29 11.70
CA ARG A 189 9.50 -15.79 12.84
C ARG A 189 8.65 -15.43 14.06
N TYR A 190 7.34 -15.30 13.86
CA TYR A 190 6.39 -15.00 14.92
C TYR A 190 5.92 -16.27 15.65
N VAL A 191 5.89 -17.41 14.95
CA VAL A 191 5.43 -18.71 15.48
C VAL A 191 6.46 -19.46 16.30
#